data_AF-A9FXD2-F1
#
_entry.id   AF-A9FXD2-F1
#
_cell.length_a   1.000
_cell.length_b   1.000
_cell.length_c   1.000
_cell.angle_alpha   90.00
_cell.angle_beta   90.00
_cell.angle_gamma   90.00
#
_symmetry.space_group_name_H-M   'P 1'
#
loop_
_entity.id
_entity.type
_entity.pdbx_description
1 polymer ?
#
loop_
_entity_poly.entity_id
_entity_poly.type
_entity_poly.pdbx_seq_one_letter_code
_entity_poly.pdbx_strand_id
1 'polypeptide(L)'
;MSDEEDETRPFSDFERSAARGEFPPGTLAGEYILEGFIARGGCGVVYGARHVQSGRPAAVKVLSEAVAHSRRVVDRFAREIEVLRSISHPNIVEIYGVGELNNYQPFYVMERLDGQTLDALIRSQTRLTPRETLEMMEPVCAALAAAHTAGIVHRDVKASNIFICSSPPRTVKLLDFGIAKMMAPEEGSTWLTTAGRMPGTPSIMAPEQILGGPIDARVDVYALGVLLHRMLVGRLPFHTHDMDEMVRKHLEEQPLPPSLRVPLPIELDAVVLRCMEKRRERRFASVEELMCALRDAIGGPASGMPSGPDPAHPAVAVYLEVRIRGDAGELDDALSFDIGRVLDIAESQLSRAGFILASITGNEVLGVRLLPANAAEALRERRAAIELATAVHRALTQRPEADPRVHVNVCVHADDVHARLSPQPEITGGALMCAGHWAPADDVQGVFATPSANAGLLDDEPTPTRRT
;
A
#
# COMPACT_ATOMS: atom_id res chain seq x y z
N MET A 1 20.12 -47.34 53.84
CA MET A 1 19.58 -46.09 53.27
C MET A 1 20.74 -45.44 52.55
N SER A 2 20.89 -45.79 51.28
CA SER A 2 21.86 -45.22 50.36
C SER A 2 21.14 -44.10 49.63
N ASP A 3 21.60 -42.87 49.84
CA ASP A 3 21.15 -41.68 49.14
C ASP A 3 21.55 -41.85 47.65
N GLU A 4 20.55 -42.06 46.78
CA GLU A 4 20.70 -41.94 45.34
C GLU A 4 20.70 -40.44 45.00
N GLU A 5 21.86 -39.93 44.60
CA GLU A 5 22.01 -38.59 44.04
C GLU A 5 21.15 -38.46 42.78
N ASP A 6 20.19 -37.54 42.83
CA ASP A 6 19.38 -37.06 41.71
C ASP A 6 20.27 -36.29 40.72
N GLU A 7 21.04 -37.02 39.90
CA GLU A 7 21.77 -36.47 38.77
C GLU A 7 20.81 -36.08 37.64
N THR A 8 20.14 -34.93 37.81
CA THR A 8 19.54 -34.21 36.69
C THR A 8 20.65 -33.62 35.82
N ARG A 9 21.28 -34.47 35.01
CA ARG A 9 22.20 -34.06 33.95
C ARG A 9 21.49 -32.98 33.10
N PRO A 10 22.10 -31.80 32.89
CA PRO A 10 21.57 -30.84 31.95
C PRO A 10 21.50 -31.48 30.57
N PHE A 11 20.35 -31.39 29.91
CA PHE A 11 20.17 -31.85 28.53
C PHE A 11 21.33 -31.34 27.68
N SER A 12 21.98 -32.25 26.96
CA SER A 12 22.97 -31.92 25.94
C SER A 12 22.35 -31.02 24.87
N ASP A 13 23.18 -30.28 24.12
CA ASP A 13 22.70 -29.47 23.01
C ASP A 13 21.92 -30.31 21.98
N PHE A 14 22.27 -31.60 21.86
CA PHE A 14 21.52 -32.58 21.07
C PHE A 14 20.11 -32.83 21.61
N GLU A 15 19.95 -33.04 22.92
CA GLU A 15 18.66 -33.25 23.58
C GLU A 15 17.80 -31.97 23.58
N ARG A 16 18.42 -30.79 23.69
CA ARG A 16 17.74 -29.50 23.56
C ARG A 16 17.31 -29.20 22.12
N SER A 17 18.10 -29.60 21.13
CA SER A 17 17.78 -29.50 19.70
C SER A 17 16.60 -30.44 19.35
N ALA A 18 16.65 -31.69 19.82
CA ALA A 18 15.57 -32.67 19.65
C ALA A 18 14.26 -32.18 20.29
N ALA A 19 14.31 -31.61 21.51
CA ALA A 19 13.14 -31.04 22.18
C ALA A 19 12.52 -29.83 21.45
N ARG A 20 13.28 -29.15 20.57
CA ARG A 20 12.81 -28.05 19.72
C ARG A 20 12.39 -28.49 18.31
N GLY A 21 12.48 -29.78 18.00
CA GLY A 21 12.27 -30.31 16.64
C GLY A 21 13.33 -29.83 15.65
N GLU A 22 14.56 -29.62 16.11
CA GLU A 22 15.69 -29.18 15.29
C GLU A 22 16.63 -30.37 14.99
N PHE A 23 16.96 -30.55 13.71
CA PHE A 23 17.93 -31.55 13.28
C PHE A 23 19.35 -31.17 13.72
N PRO A 24 20.13 -32.12 14.29
CA PRO A 24 21.49 -31.88 14.72
C PRO A 24 22.43 -31.67 13.52
N PRO A 25 23.52 -30.88 13.68
CA PRO A 25 24.60 -30.86 12.71
C PRO A 25 25.10 -32.28 12.38
N GLY A 26 25.43 -32.52 11.12
CA GLY A 26 25.79 -33.84 10.59
C GLY A 26 24.62 -34.63 9.99
N THR A 27 23.37 -34.19 10.18
CA THR A 27 22.20 -34.82 9.54
C THR A 27 22.31 -34.73 8.01
N LEU A 28 22.02 -35.83 7.32
CA LEU A 28 22.03 -35.88 5.86
C LEU A 28 20.64 -35.55 5.29
N ALA A 29 20.59 -34.59 4.36
CA ALA A 29 19.42 -34.22 3.58
C ALA A 29 19.75 -34.39 2.09
N GLY A 30 19.46 -35.57 1.55
CA GLY A 30 19.89 -35.95 0.20
C GLY A 30 21.43 -35.95 0.10
N GLU A 31 21.98 -35.12 -0.79
CA GLU A 31 23.43 -34.98 -0.99
C GLU A 31 24.06 -33.87 -0.14
N TYR A 32 23.37 -33.38 0.90
CA TYR A 32 23.78 -32.25 1.72
C TYR A 32 23.87 -32.62 3.20
N ILE A 33 24.96 -32.22 3.86
CA ILE A 33 25.12 -32.36 5.31
C ILE A 33 24.70 -31.04 5.97
N LEU A 34 23.78 -31.09 6.94
CA LEU A 34 23.36 -29.93 7.72
C LEU A 34 24.49 -29.53 8.69
N GLU A 35 24.88 -28.26 8.68
CA GLU A 35 25.95 -27.70 9.51
C GLU A 35 25.42 -26.99 10.76
N GLY A 36 24.21 -26.45 10.71
CA GLY A 36 23.59 -25.77 11.86
C GLY A 36 22.33 -24.98 11.49
N PHE A 37 21.61 -24.53 12.52
CA PHE A 37 20.41 -23.71 12.39
C PHE A 37 20.73 -22.31 11.85
N ILE A 38 19.93 -21.81 10.90
CA ILE A 38 19.98 -20.43 10.41
C ILE A 38 18.75 -19.65 10.90
N ALA A 39 17.55 -20.17 10.61
CA ALA A 39 16.31 -19.47 10.88
C ALA A 39 15.13 -20.43 11.01
N ARG A 40 14.08 -19.99 11.72
CA ARG A 40 12.78 -20.69 11.80
C ARG A 40 11.70 -19.79 11.21
N GLY A 41 10.88 -20.36 10.34
CA GLY A 41 9.69 -19.71 9.78
C GLY A 41 8.41 -20.46 10.12
N GLY A 42 7.26 -19.92 9.74
CA GLY A 42 5.94 -20.53 10.03
C GLY A 42 5.72 -21.91 9.41
N CYS A 43 6.51 -22.29 8.39
CA CYS A 43 6.32 -23.51 7.62
C CYS A 43 7.49 -24.50 7.74
N GLY A 44 8.53 -24.19 8.52
CA GLY A 44 9.72 -25.02 8.60
C GLY A 44 10.93 -24.34 9.20
N VAL A 45 12.06 -25.03 9.15
CA VAL A 45 13.35 -24.60 9.67
C VAL A 45 14.37 -24.56 8.54
N VAL A 46 15.19 -23.51 8.49
CA VAL A 46 16.28 -23.32 7.53
C VAL A 46 17.61 -23.63 8.22
N TYR A 47 18.39 -24.49 7.60
CA TYR A 47 19.71 -24.91 8.05
C TYR A 47 20.78 -24.47 7.05
N GLY A 48 21.96 -24.13 7.57
CA GLY A 48 23.16 -24.09 6.75
C GLY A 48 23.56 -25.52 6.41
N ALA A 49 24.02 -25.74 5.19
CA ALA A 49 24.41 -27.07 4.74
C ALA A 49 25.56 -27.00 3.74
N ARG A 50 26.15 -28.16 3.46
CA ARG A 50 27.21 -28.32 2.48
C ARG A 50 26.98 -29.55 1.63
N HIS A 51 27.17 -29.40 0.32
CA HIS A 51 27.11 -30.55 -0.59
C HIS A 51 28.26 -31.53 -0.27
N VAL A 52 27.94 -32.81 -0.10
CA VAL A 52 28.86 -33.85 0.41
C VAL A 52 30.12 -33.96 -0.45
N GLN A 53 29.97 -33.99 -1.77
CA GLN A 53 31.10 -34.24 -2.68
C GLN A 53 31.86 -32.96 -3.03
N SER A 54 31.15 -31.87 -3.32
CA SER A 54 31.76 -30.64 -3.85
C SER A 54 32.15 -29.64 -2.77
N GLY A 55 31.68 -29.82 -1.54
CA GLY A 55 31.90 -28.86 -0.46
C GLY A 55 31.18 -27.52 -0.66
N ARG A 56 30.32 -27.39 -1.70
CA ARG A 56 29.61 -26.15 -2.02
C ARG A 56 28.62 -25.81 -0.90
N PRO A 57 28.63 -24.58 -0.36
CA PRO A 57 27.67 -24.17 0.66
C PRO A 57 26.26 -24.05 0.09
N ALA A 58 25.27 -24.41 0.90
CA ALA A 58 23.85 -24.36 0.59
C ALA A 58 23.03 -24.00 1.84
N ALA A 59 21.77 -23.62 1.62
CA ALA A 59 20.77 -23.55 2.66
C ALA A 59 19.71 -24.64 2.40
N VAL A 60 19.30 -25.36 3.45
CA VAL A 60 18.30 -26.41 3.36
C VAL A 60 17.10 -26.00 4.20
N LYS A 61 15.93 -25.85 3.59
CA LYS A 61 14.69 -25.62 4.32
C LYS A 61 13.94 -26.93 4.47
N VAL A 62 13.79 -27.38 5.71
CA VAL A 62 13.02 -28.55 6.08
C VAL A 62 11.63 -28.09 6.53
N LEU A 63 10.58 -28.61 5.91
CA LEU A 63 9.20 -28.25 6.23
C LEU A 63 8.73 -28.96 7.49
N SER A 64 7.75 -28.37 8.19
CA SER A 64 7.23 -28.93 9.44
C SER A 64 6.55 -30.30 9.25
N GLU A 65 6.53 -31.12 10.29
CA GLU A 65 5.91 -32.45 10.24
C GLU A 65 4.44 -32.41 9.82
N ALA A 66 3.70 -31.36 10.20
CA ALA A 66 2.30 -31.18 9.80
C ALA A 66 2.10 -31.25 8.27
N VAL A 67 3.12 -30.87 7.50
CA VAL A 67 3.14 -30.96 6.05
C VAL A 67 3.37 -32.39 5.54
N ALA A 68 4.19 -33.17 6.25
CA ALA A 68 4.57 -34.53 5.89
C ALA A 68 3.41 -35.55 5.99
N HIS A 69 2.34 -35.22 6.72
CA HIS A 69 1.22 -36.14 6.96
C HIS A 69 0.29 -36.34 5.75
N SER A 70 0.45 -35.57 4.68
CA SER A 70 -0.40 -35.67 3.48
C SER A 70 0.43 -35.84 2.21
N ARG A 71 0.42 -37.05 1.63
CA ARG A 71 1.13 -37.35 0.37
C ARG A 71 0.73 -36.42 -0.77
N ARG A 72 -0.57 -36.08 -0.88
CA ARG A 72 -1.08 -35.13 -1.89
C ARG A 72 -0.41 -33.75 -1.77
N VAL A 73 -0.15 -33.32 -0.54
CA VAL A 73 0.49 -32.04 -0.24
C VAL A 73 1.98 -32.09 -0.57
N VAL A 74 2.66 -33.20 -0.25
CA VAL A 74 4.07 -33.43 -0.59
C VAL A 74 4.28 -33.52 -2.12
N ASP A 75 3.42 -34.24 -2.85
CA ASP A 75 3.49 -34.34 -4.31
C ASP A 75 3.29 -32.98 -4.99
N ARG A 76 2.35 -32.18 -4.48
CA ARG A 76 2.12 -30.81 -4.97
C ARG A 76 3.34 -29.94 -4.69
N PHE A 77 3.89 -30.03 -3.48
CA PHE A 77 5.12 -29.32 -3.12
C PHE A 77 6.29 -29.63 -4.05
N ALA A 78 6.57 -30.92 -4.29
CA ALA A 78 7.65 -31.32 -5.17
C ALA A 78 7.45 -30.76 -6.59
N ARG A 79 6.21 -30.77 -7.09
CA ARG A 79 5.87 -30.20 -8.40
C ARG A 79 6.10 -28.70 -8.45
N GLU A 80 5.60 -27.94 -7.47
CA GLU A 80 5.75 -26.48 -7.44
C GLU A 80 7.23 -26.07 -7.34
N ILE A 81 8.02 -26.78 -6.53
CA ILE A 81 9.46 -26.57 -6.47
C ILE A 81 10.12 -26.85 -7.82
N GLU A 82 9.70 -27.89 -8.55
CA GLU A 82 10.27 -28.19 -9.86
C GLU A 82 9.99 -27.09 -10.88
N VAL A 83 8.78 -26.50 -10.88
CA VAL A 83 8.48 -25.34 -11.73
C VAL A 83 9.34 -24.15 -11.32
N LEU A 84 9.48 -23.87 -10.02
CA LEU A 84 10.35 -22.80 -9.53
C LEU A 84 11.83 -23.00 -9.92
N ARG A 85 12.33 -24.23 -9.87
CA ARG A 85 13.69 -24.60 -10.30
C ARG A 85 13.94 -24.31 -11.77
N SER A 86 12.91 -24.34 -12.62
CA SER A 86 13.03 -24.02 -14.04
C SER A 86 13.22 -22.51 -14.30
N ILE A 87 12.96 -21.66 -13.32
CA ILE A 87 13.12 -20.20 -13.44
C ILE A 87 14.55 -19.82 -13.05
N SER A 88 15.35 -19.45 -14.05
CA SER A 88 16.67 -18.85 -13.83
C SER A 88 16.56 -17.32 -13.91
N HIS A 89 16.70 -16.64 -12.76
CA HIS A 89 16.67 -15.18 -12.69
C HIS A 89 17.62 -14.67 -11.60
N PRO A 90 18.42 -13.61 -11.84
CA PRO A 90 19.40 -13.12 -10.86
C PRO A 90 18.76 -12.69 -9.52
N ASN A 91 17.52 -12.20 -9.57
CA ASN A 91 16.76 -11.74 -8.40
C ASN A 91 15.83 -12.79 -7.79
N ILE A 92 15.91 -14.05 -8.20
CA ILE A 92 15.23 -15.18 -7.55
C ILE A 92 16.31 -16.05 -6.89
N VAL A 93 16.00 -16.61 -5.72
CA VAL A 93 16.89 -17.59 -5.07
C VAL A 93 16.97 -18.86 -5.91
N GLU A 94 18.19 -19.30 -6.20
CA GLU A 94 18.41 -20.54 -6.94
C GLU A 94 18.10 -21.76 -6.07
N ILE A 95 17.22 -22.64 -6.56
CA ILE A 95 16.89 -23.90 -5.92
C ILE A 95 17.70 -25.01 -6.58
N TYR A 96 18.56 -25.68 -5.81
CA TYR A 96 19.40 -26.76 -6.29
C TYR A 96 18.63 -28.09 -6.38
N GLY A 97 17.72 -28.35 -5.46
CA GLY A 97 16.98 -29.61 -5.44
C GLY A 97 15.90 -29.69 -4.37
N VAL A 98 15.13 -30.78 -4.42
CA VAL A 98 14.04 -31.09 -3.50
C VAL A 98 14.13 -32.56 -3.11
N GLY A 99 13.69 -32.92 -1.91
CA GLY A 99 13.70 -34.30 -1.45
C GLY A 99 12.92 -34.50 -0.16
N GLU A 100 13.08 -35.68 0.41
CA GLU A 100 12.46 -36.08 1.68
C GLU A 100 13.54 -36.61 2.62
N LEU A 101 13.46 -36.23 3.89
CA LEU A 101 14.29 -36.80 4.94
C LEU A 101 13.81 -38.22 5.29
N ASN A 102 14.63 -38.96 6.05
CA ASN A 102 14.29 -40.32 6.50
C ASN A 102 12.98 -40.40 7.32
N ASN A 103 12.58 -39.28 7.94
CA ASN A 103 11.31 -39.16 8.67
C ASN A 103 10.17 -38.59 7.81
N TYR A 104 10.30 -38.63 6.48
CA TYR A 104 9.33 -38.17 5.48
C TYR A 104 9.07 -36.67 5.46
N GLN A 105 9.83 -35.87 6.21
CA GLN A 105 9.71 -34.42 6.10
C GLN A 105 10.27 -33.93 4.76
N PRO A 106 9.47 -33.22 3.95
CA PRO A 106 9.96 -32.65 2.71
C PRO A 106 10.95 -31.53 2.99
N PHE A 107 11.99 -31.45 2.18
CA PHE A 107 12.97 -30.38 2.20
C PHE A 107 13.27 -29.90 0.79
N TYR A 108 13.78 -28.69 0.68
CA TYR A 108 14.43 -28.22 -0.53
C TYR A 108 15.74 -27.52 -0.21
N VAL A 109 16.63 -27.56 -1.18
CA VAL A 109 17.99 -27.03 -1.10
C VAL A 109 18.08 -25.82 -2.01
N MET A 110 18.64 -24.75 -1.50
CA MET A 110 18.80 -23.49 -2.21
C MET A 110 20.19 -22.89 -1.98
N GLU A 111 20.55 -21.90 -2.79
CA GLU A 111 21.79 -21.16 -2.58
C GLU A 111 21.86 -20.53 -1.18
N ARG A 112 23.05 -20.57 -0.57
CA ARG A 112 23.31 -19.91 0.71
C ARG A 112 23.65 -18.45 0.43
N LEU A 113 22.85 -17.54 0.95
CA LEU A 113 23.05 -16.09 0.81
C LEU A 113 23.70 -15.51 2.06
N ASP A 114 24.65 -14.60 1.86
CA ASP A 114 25.25 -13.80 2.93
C ASP A 114 24.78 -12.34 2.81
N GLY A 115 24.21 -11.81 3.91
CA GLY A 115 23.58 -10.50 3.93
C GLY A 115 22.47 -10.39 4.96
N GLN A 116 21.44 -9.61 4.66
CA GLN A 116 20.30 -9.38 5.56
C GLN A 116 18.97 -9.31 4.81
N THR A 117 17.86 -9.54 5.50
CA THR A 117 16.53 -9.34 4.93
C THR A 117 16.18 -7.85 4.86
N LEU A 118 15.27 -7.49 3.94
CA LEU A 118 14.70 -6.15 3.88
C LEU A 118 13.98 -5.80 5.19
N ASP A 119 13.37 -6.78 5.86
CA ASP A 119 12.74 -6.56 7.17
C ASP A 119 13.75 -6.18 8.27
N ALA A 120 14.95 -6.78 8.26
CA ALA A 120 16.04 -6.37 9.16
C ALA A 120 16.50 -4.94 8.83
N LEU A 121 16.65 -4.61 7.54
CA LEU A 121 17.02 -3.27 7.10
C LEU A 121 15.99 -2.22 7.57
N ILE A 122 14.70 -2.42 7.32
CA ILE A 122 13.63 -1.48 7.72
C ILE A 122 13.62 -1.30 9.24
N ARG A 123 13.80 -2.37 10.02
CA ARG A 123 13.89 -2.27 11.49
C ARG A 123 15.09 -1.43 11.94
N SER A 124 16.21 -1.50 11.24
CA SER A 124 17.41 -0.71 11.57
C SER A 124 17.31 0.76 11.16
N GLN A 125 16.69 1.06 10.02
CA GLN A 125 16.59 2.42 9.46
C GLN A 125 15.26 3.12 9.78
N THR A 126 14.34 2.44 10.47
CA THR A 126 12.93 2.84 10.66
C THR A 126 12.11 2.81 9.37
N ARG A 127 12.57 3.45 8.29
CA ARG A 127 11.94 3.52 6.96
C ARG A 127 12.97 3.78 5.87
N LEU A 128 12.57 3.61 4.60
CA LEU A 128 13.37 3.89 3.42
C LEU A 128 12.92 5.18 2.73
N THR A 129 13.85 5.87 2.07
CA THR A 129 13.51 6.96 1.15
C THR A 129 12.79 6.43 -0.10
N PRO A 130 12.09 7.28 -0.88
CA PRO A 130 11.52 6.87 -2.16
C PRO A 130 12.55 6.25 -3.11
N ARG A 131 13.75 6.85 -3.20
CA ARG A 131 14.83 6.34 -4.05
C ARG A 131 15.30 4.96 -3.62
N GLU A 132 15.61 4.76 -2.35
CA GLU A 132 15.99 3.44 -1.82
C GLU A 132 14.85 2.43 -1.98
N THR A 133 13.60 2.87 -1.85
CA THR A 133 12.42 2.03 -2.09
C THR A 133 12.39 1.54 -3.54
N LEU A 134 12.60 2.44 -4.50
CA LEU A 134 12.69 2.07 -5.92
C LEU A 134 13.82 1.07 -6.18
N GLU A 135 15.02 1.34 -5.64
CA GLU A 135 16.19 0.46 -5.77
C GLU A 135 15.95 -0.97 -5.25
N MET A 136 15.13 -1.13 -4.21
CA MET A 136 14.73 -2.46 -3.71
C MET A 136 13.58 -3.06 -4.52
N MET A 137 12.65 -2.26 -5.02
CA MET A 137 11.45 -2.73 -5.73
C MET A 137 11.73 -3.19 -7.16
N GLU A 138 12.65 -2.52 -7.87
CA GLU A 138 13.03 -2.91 -9.24
C GLU A 138 13.43 -4.39 -9.38
N PRO A 139 14.40 -4.91 -8.61
CA PRO A 139 14.78 -6.32 -8.69
C PRO A 139 13.66 -7.27 -8.21
N VAL A 140 12.84 -6.86 -7.25
CA VAL A 140 11.72 -7.67 -6.74
C VAL A 140 10.63 -7.81 -7.80
N CYS A 141 10.24 -6.72 -8.46
CA CYS A 141 9.26 -6.75 -9.53
C CYS A 141 9.78 -7.47 -10.78
N ALA A 142 11.08 -7.37 -11.09
CA ALA A 142 11.70 -8.18 -12.15
C ALA A 142 11.62 -9.68 -11.86
N ALA A 143 11.89 -10.08 -10.61
CA ALA A 143 11.71 -11.48 -10.17
C ALA A 143 10.25 -11.95 -10.28
N LEU A 144 9.29 -11.13 -9.82
CA LEU A 144 7.87 -11.47 -9.90
C LEU A 144 7.38 -11.56 -11.36
N ALA A 145 7.81 -10.65 -12.24
CA ALA A 145 7.50 -10.69 -13.67
C ALA A 145 7.96 -12.01 -14.32
N ALA A 146 9.19 -12.43 -14.02
CA ALA A 146 9.73 -13.69 -14.51
C ALA A 146 8.91 -14.90 -14.02
N ALA A 147 8.52 -14.90 -12.75
CA ALA A 147 7.67 -15.95 -12.18
C ALA A 147 6.25 -15.95 -12.75
N HIS A 148 5.62 -14.78 -12.90
CA HIS A 148 4.29 -14.62 -13.47
C HIS A 148 4.24 -15.10 -14.92
N THR A 149 5.30 -14.83 -15.70
CA THR A 149 5.45 -15.33 -17.07
C THR A 149 5.52 -16.87 -17.11
N ALA A 150 6.11 -17.50 -16.10
CA ALA A 150 6.14 -18.95 -15.93
C ALA A 150 4.84 -19.52 -15.31
N GLY A 151 3.81 -18.69 -15.09
CA GLY A 151 2.54 -19.10 -14.50
C GLY A 151 2.57 -19.29 -12.98
N ILE A 152 3.63 -18.84 -12.31
CA ILE A 152 3.79 -18.97 -10.86
C ILE A 152 3.45 -17.65 -10.18
N VAL A 153 2.53 -17.69 -9.21
CA VAL A 153 2.20 -16.56 -8.34
C VAL A 153 2.86 -16.76 -6.98
N HIS A 154 3.53 -15.74 -6.43
CA HIS A 154 4.33 -15.88 -5.22
C HIS A 154 3.48 -16.02 -3.95
N ARG A 155 2.36 -15.29 -3.84
CA ARG A 155 1.35 -15.36 -2.76
C ARG A 155 1.81 -14.97 -1.36
N ASP A 156 3.07 -14.64 -1.13
CA ASP A 156 3.66 -14.32 0.19
C ASP A 156 4.77 -13.28 0.09
N VAL A 157 4.57 -12.25 -0.72
CA VAL A 157 5.54 -11.16 -0.87
C VAL A 157 5.56 -10.32 0.41
N LYS A 158 6.72 -10.25 1.07
CA LYS A 158 6.96 -9.45 2.28
C LYS A 158 8.44 -9.18 2.49
N ALA A 159 8.73 -8.20 3.34
CA ALA A 159 10.10 -7.77 3.64
C ALA A 159 11.01 -8.90 4.19
N SER A 160 10.46 -9.90 4.88
CA SER A 160 11.25 -11.04 5.37
C SER A 160 11.66 -12.02 4.27
N ASN A 161 10.97 -11.99 3.12
CA ASN A 161 11.21 -12.86 1.97
C ASN A 161 12.04 -12.13 0.90
N ILE A 162 12.54 -10.93 1.18
CA ILE A 162 13.42 -10.18 0.29
C ILE A 162 14.79 -10.10 0.97
N PHE A 163 15.81 -10.66 0.32
CA PHE A 163 17.16 -10.74 0.84
C PHE A 163 18.09 -9.80 0.09
N ILE A 164 18.91 -9.09 0.84
CA ILE A 164 19.87 -8.11 0.34
C ILE A 164 21.25 -8.71 0.55
N CYS A 165 21.88 -9.14 -0.54
CA CYS A 165 23.21 -9.75 -0.50
C CYS A 165 24.28 -8.70 -0.25
N SER A 166 25.23 -9.01 0.64
CA SER A 166 26.34 -8.11 0.98
C SER A 166 27.47 -8.09 -0.06
N SER A 167 27.56 -9.12 -0.90
CA SER A 167 28.63 -9.21 -1.91
C SER A 167 28.44 -8.15 -3.00
N PRO A 168 29.50 -7.41 -3.40
CA PRO A 168 29.42 -6.45 -4.48
C PRO A 168 29.36 -7.17 -5.86
N PRO A 169 28.51 -6.71 -6.81
CA PRO A 169 27.51 -5.65 -6.64
C PRO A 169 26.36 -6.09 -5.74
N ARG A 170 25.85 -5.19 -4.89
CA ARG A 170 24.73 -5.46 -3.97
C ARG A 170 23.51 -5.96 -4.78
N THR A 171 23.17 -7.24 -4.63
CA THR A 171 22.01 -7.85 -5.29
C THR A 171 20.85 -8.05 -4.33
N VAL A 172 19.63 -7.94 -4.84
CA VAL A 172 18.40 -8.31 -4.12
C VAL A 172 17.88 -9.63 -4.66
N LYS A 173 17.51 -10.55 -3.78
CA LYS A 173 16.93 -11.86 -4.12
C LYS A 173 15.59 -12.06 -3.42
N LEU A 174 14.60 -12.48 -4.18
CA LEU A 174 13.30 -12.89 -3.69
C LEU A 174 13.36 -14.36 -3.26
N LEU A 175 12.95 -14.62 -2.03
CA LEU A 175 12.97 -15.92 -1.38
C LEU A 175 11.55 -16.47 -1.23
N ASP A 176 11.45 -17.78 -0.99
CA ASP A 176 10.26 -18.39 -0.38
C ASP A 176 8.93 -18.07 -1.09
N PHE A 177 8.78 -18.55 -2.33
CA PHE A 177 7.56 -18.45 -3.15
C PHE A 177 6.36 -19.14 -2.50
N GLY A 178 5.81 -18.60 -1.41
CA GLY A 178 4.52 -18.96 -0.80
C GLY A 178 4.20 -20.45 -0.73
N ILE A 179 5.21 -21.32 -0.61
CA ILE A 179 5.06 -22.73 -0.97
C ILE A 179 4.01 -23.41 -0.08
N ALA A 180 3.94 -23.03 1.19
CA ALA A 180 2.91 -23.49 2.11
C ALA A 180 1.48 -23.03 1.75
N LYS A 181 1.32 -21.89 1.08
CA LYS A 181 0.01 -21.42 0.57
C LYS A 181 -0.37 -22.11 -0.74
N MET A 182 0.62 -22.59 -1.51
CA MET A 182 0.36 -23.48 -2.63
C MET A 182 -0.06 -24.88 -2.15
N MET A 183 0.13 -25.22 -0.89
CA MET A 183 -0.16 -26.53 -0.32
C MET A 183 -1.56 -26.65 0.33
N ALA A 184 -2.37 -25.58 0.27
CA ALA A 184 -3.73 -25.56 0.78
C ALA A 184 -4.72 -26.31 -0.13
N PRO A 185 -5.93 -26.67 0.37
CA PRO A 185 -6.93 -27.40 -0.42
C PRO A 185 -7.35 -26.60 -1.66
N GLU A 186 -7.93 -27.29 -2.65
CA GLU A 186 -8.33 -26.70 -3.92
C GLU A 186 -9.35 -25.55 -3.78
N GLU A 187 -9.49 -24.80 -4.88
CA GLU A 187 -10.40 -23.66 -5.05
C GLU A 187 -11.79 -23.94 -4.44
N GLY A 188 -12.31 -22.97 -3.67
CA GLY A 188 -13.64 -23.06 -3.05
C GLY A 188 -13.64 -23.47 -1.57
N SER A 189 -12.49 -23.72 -0.95
CA SER A 189 -12.38 -23.81 0.51
C SER A 189 -12.03 -22.44 1.11
N THR A 190 -12.93 -21.86 1.91
CA THR A 190 -12.60 -20.67 2.70
C THR A 190 -11.40 -21.00 3.58
N TRP A 191 -10.36 -20.15 3.58
CA TRP A 191 -9.15 -20.34 4.40
C TRP A 191 -9.42 -20.38 5.92
N LEU A 192 -10.66 -20.14 6.32
CA LEU A 192 -11.15 -20.11 7.69
C LEU A 192 -11.55 -21.49 8.24
N THR A 193 -11.70 -22.55 7.44
CA THR A 193 -12.65 -23.62 7.83
C THR A 193 -12.13 -25.03 8.14
N THR A 194 -10.89 -25.28 8.59
CA THR A 194 -10.58 -26.65 9.08
C THR A 194 -9.68 -26.81 10.31
N ALA A 195 -9.08 -25.75 10.87
CA ALA A 195 -8.31 -25.91 12.12
C ALA A 195 -8.06 -24.62 12.93
N GLY A 196 -8.77 -23.51 12.65
CA GLY A 196 -8.47 -22.22 13.31
C GLY A 196 -7.04 -21.69 13.04
N ARG A 197 -6.37 -22.20 11.99
CA ARG A 197 -5.03 -21.78 11.58
C ARG A 197 -5.06 -21.36 10.12
N MET A 198 -5.07 -20.04 9.89
CA MET A 198 -4.90 -19.45 8.55
C MET A 198 -3.43 -19.64 8.11
N PRO A 199 -3.14 -20.33 7.00
CA PRO A 199 -1.78 -20.47 6.48
C PRO A 199 -1.23 -19.13 5.96
N GLY A 200 -0.35 -18.49 6.73
CA GLY A 200 0.41 -17.31 6.29
C GLY A 200 0.42 -16.19 7.32
N THR A 201 0.79 -14.99 6.87
CA THR A 201 0.77 -13.76 7.67
C THR A 201 -0.41 -12.90 7.20
N PRO A 202 -1.57 -12.87 7.88
CA PRO A 202 -2.78 -12.19 7.40
C PRO A 202 -2.59 -10.69 7.14
N SER A 203 -1.59 -10.09 7.78
CA SER A 203 -1.21 -8.69 7.63
C SER A 203 -0.69 -8.28 6.25
N ILE A 204 -0.62 -9.20 5.29
CA ILE A 204 -0.20 -8.93 3.90
C ILE A 204 -1.12 -9.59 2.86
N MET A 205 -2.14 -10.34 3.28
CA MET A 205 -2.95 -11.13 2.35
C MET A 205 -3.90 -10.26 1.53
N ALA A 206 -4.04 -10.57 0.25
CA ALA A 206 -5.06 -9.94 -0.59
C ALA A 206 -6.48 -10.39 -0.18
N PRO A 207 -7.51 -9.56 -0.35
CA PRO A 207 -8.90 -9.89 -0.05
C PRO A 207 -9.37 -11.24 -0.61
N GLU A 208 -9.07 -11.52 -1.88
CA GLU A 208 -9.42 -12.77 -2.54
C GLU A 208 -8.68 -13.98 -1.97
N GLN A 209 -7.46 -13.80 -1.45
CA GLN A 209 -6.76 -14.86 -0.72
C GLN A 209 -7.44 -15.14 0.62
N ILE A 210 -7.99 -14.14 1.30
CA ILE A 210 -8.70 -14.36 2.56
C ILE A 210 -10.04 -15.09 2.30
N LEU A 211 -10.77 -14.64 1.27
CA LEU A 211 -12.09 -15.17 0.92
C LEU A 211 -12.05 -16.54 0.25
N GLY A 212 -10.87 -17.02 -0.18
CA GLY A 212 -10.76 -18.27 -0.94
C GLY A 212 -11.26 -18.15 -2.38
N GLY A 213 -11.23 -16.93 -2.94
CA GLY A 213 -11.60 -16.62 -4.31
C GLY A 213 -10.51 -16.97 -5.33
N PRO A 214 -10.74 -16.71 -6.62
CA PRO A 214 -9.77 -16.96 -7.68
C PRO A 214 -8.52 -16.09 -7.51
N ILE A 215 -7.35 -16.72 -7.57
CA ILE A 215 -6.03 -16.08 -7.37
C ILE A 215 -5.33 -15.93 -8.72
N ASP A 216 -4.85 -14.72 -9.02
CA ASP A 216 -3.96 -14.42 -10.13
C ASP A 216 -2.76 -13.58 -9.65
N ALA A 217 -1.92 -13.11 -10.57
CA ALA A 217 -0.74 -12.27 -10.27
C ALA A 217 -1.04 -11.01 -9.44
N ARG A 218 -2.30 -10.52 -9.43
CA ARG A 218 -2.69 -9.29 -8.72
C ARG A 218 -2.73 -9.46 -7.20
N VAL A 219 -2.65 -10.69 -6.68
CA VAL A 219 -2.41 -10.91 -5.24
C VAL A 219 -1.02 -10.45 -4.84
N ASP A 220 -0.03 -10.63 -5.71
CA ASP A 220 1.34 -10.17 -5.46
C ASP A 220 1.40 -8.64 -5.58
N VAL A 221 0.65 -8.03 -6.50
CA VAL A 221 0.50 -6.56 -6.60
C VAL A 221 -0.06 -5.98 -5.30
N TYR A 222 -1.07 -6.61 -4.71
CA TYR A 222 -1.62 -6.18 -3.41
C TYR A 222 -0.56 -6.26 -2.31
N ALA A 223 0.15 -7.39 -2.22
CA ALA A 223 1.21 -7.58 -1.24
C ALA A 223 2.38 -6.59 -1.44
N LEU A 224 2.71 -6.22 -2.68
CA LEU A 224 3.66 -5.15 -2.99
C LEU A 224 3.16 -3.79 -2.51
N GLY A 225 1.87 -3.49 -2.59
CA GLY A 225 1.29 -2.27 -2.00
C GLY A 225 1.49 -2.20 -0.47
N VAL A 226 1.23 -3.30 0.22
CA VAL A 226 1.48 -3.43 1.67
C VAL A 226 2.97 -3.25 1.98
N LEU A 227 3.85 -3.86 1.18
CA LEU A 227 5.30 -3.74 1.32
C LEU A 227 5.80 -2.32 1.06
N LEU A 228 5.31 -1.65 0.02
CA LEU A 228 5.64 -0.26 -0.29
C LEU A 228 5.28 0.66 0.88
N HIS A 229 4.07 0.53 1.43
CA HIS A 229 3.68 1.27 2.63
C HIS A 229 4.64 0.97 3.80
N ARG A 230 5.00 -0.31 4.03
CA ARG A 230 5.93 -0.71 5.08
C ARG A 230 7.33 -0.11 4.89
N MET A 231 7.84 -0.03 3.66
CA MET A 231 9.13 0.55 3.35
C MET A 231 9.13 2.08 3.54
N LEU A 232 8.12 2.77 2.99
CA LEU A 232 8.05 4.23 2.99
C LEU A 232 7.70 4.82 4.36
N VAL A 233 6.77 4.18 5.09
CA VAL A 233 6.25 4.66 6.38
C VAL A 233 6.94 3.99 7.57
N GLY A 234 7.59 2.84 7.36
CA GLY A 234 8.22 2.07 8.43
C GLY A 234 7.26 1.23 9.26
N ARG A 235 5.96 1.21 8.92
CA ARG A 235 4.89 0.42 9.56
C ARG A 235 3.94 -0.17 8.52
N LEU A 236 3.30 -1.28 8.87
CA LEU A 236 2.26 -1.85 8.03
C LEU A 236 1.07 -0.87 7.90
N PRO A 237 0.31 -0.93 6.80
CA PRO A 237 -0.87 -0.08 6.59
C PRO A 237 -1.93 -0.31 7.67
N PHE A 238 -2.13 -1.58 8.04
CA PHE A 238 -3.02 -2.01 9.11
C PHE A 238 -2.23 -2.56 10.30
N HIS A 239 -2.69 -2.26 11.50
CA HIS A 239 -2.08 -2.74 12.74
C HIS A 239 -3.18 -3.08 13.75
N THR A 240 -3.22 -4.33 14.18
CA THR A 240 -4.07 -4.81 15.28
C THR A 240 -3.46 -6.10 15.84
N HIS A 241 -3.79 -6.42 17.09
CA HIS A 241 -3.42 -7.67 17.75
C HIS A 241 -4.47 -8.77 17.54
N ASP A 242 -5.65 -8.42 17.01
CA ASP A 242 -6.73 -9.35 16.71
C ASP A 242 -6.64 -9.81 15.25
N MET A 243 -6.62 -11.12 15.05
CA MET A 243 -6.52 -11.75 13.73
C MET A 243 -7.78 -11.54 12.90
N ASP A 244 -8.95 -11.59 13.51
CA ASP A 244 -10.24 -11.40 12.83
C ASP A 244 -10.40 -9.94 12.43
N GLU A 245 -9.96 -9.01 13.29
CA GLU A 245 -9.91 -7.59 12.94
C GLU A 245 -8.90 -7.33 11.81
N MET A 246 -7.72 -7.96 11.83
CA MET A 246 -6.74 -7.82 10.74
C MET A 246 -7.32 -8.26 9.40
N VAL A 247 -8.03 -9.39 9.41
CA VAL A 247 -8.76 -9.90 8.25
C VAL A 247 -9.81 -8.89 7.79
N ARG A 248 -10.66 -8.39 8.69
CA ARG A 248 -11.67 -7.37 8.37
C ARG A 248 -11.06 -6.12 7.75
N LYS A 249 -9.94 -5.63 8.29
CA LYS A 249 -9.22 -4.46 7.74
C LYS A 249 -8.74 -4.70 6.30
N HIS A 250 -8.18 -5.89 6.03
CA HIS A 250 -7.77 -6.23 4.67
C HIS A 250 -8.96 -6.36 3.71
N LEU A 251 -10.12 -6.83 4.17
CA LEU A 251 -11.34 -6.96 3.36
C LEU A 251 -12.05 -5.61 3.09
N GLU A 252 -12.16 -4.75 4.10
CA GLU A 252 -13.10 -3.63 4.08
C GLU A 252 -12.43 -2.25 4.21
N GLU A 253 -11.42 -2.12 5.07
CA GLU A 253 -10.87 -0.83 5.45
C GLU A 253 -9.92 -0.28 4.39
N GLN A 254 -10.13 0.96 3.93
CA GLN A 254 -9.18 1.61 3.04
C GLN A 254 -7.92 2.02 3.83
N PRO A 255 -6.71 1.68 3.35
CA PRO A 255 -5.49 2.10 4.02
C PRO A 255 -5.35 3.62 3.96
N LEU A 256 -4.81 4.22 5.02
CA LEU A 256 -4.51 5.66 5.01
C LEU A 256 -3.39 5.97 4.01
N PRO A 257 -3.47 7.11 3.30
CA PRO A 257 -2.40 7.57 2.44
C PRO A 257 -1.06 7.68 3.20
N PRO A 258 0.05 7.11 2.68
CA PRO A 258 1.38 7.24 3.27
C PRO A 258 1.81 8.68 3.61
N SER A 259 1.47 9.66 2.76
CA SER A 259 1.82 11.07 2.94
C SER A 259 1.29 11.69 4.24
N LEU A 260 0.16 11.19 4.77
CA LEU A 260 -0.40 11.66 6.04
C LEU A 260 0.46 11.31 7.26
N ARG A 261 1.40 10.36 7.10
CA ARG A 261 2.25 9.88 8.20
C ARG A 261 3.70 10.29 8.05
N VAL A 262 4.16 10.50 6.82
CA VAL A 262 5.53 10.87 6.48
C VAL A 262 5.50 11.81 5.28
N PRO A 263 6.35 12.84 5.20
CA PRO A 263 6.36 13.76 4.07
C PRO A 263 6.80 13.02 2.80
N LEU A 264 5.83 12.72 1.92
CA LEU A 264 6.01 12.00 0.66
C LEU A 264 5.22 12.71 -0.45
N PRO A 265 5.66 12.61 -1.72
CA PRO A 265 4.86 13.03 -2.87
C PRO A 265 3.49 12.35 -2.91
N ILE A 266 2.44 13.09 -3.26
CA ILE A 266 1.06 12.58 -3.31
C ILE A 266 0.88 11.50 -4.37
N GLU A 267 1.72 11.53 -5.40
CA GLU A 267 1.76 10.55 -6.48
C GLU A 267 2.12 9.15 -5.95
N LEU A 268 2.95 9.06 -4.89
CA LEU A 268 3.24 7.79 -4.23
C LEU A 268 2.03 7.23 -3.48
N ASP A 269 1.17 8.08 -2.95
CA ASP A 269 -0.07 7.62 -2.31
C ASP A 269 -0.95 6.94 -3.34
N ALA A 270 -1.15 7.54 -4.51
CA ALA A 270 -1.95 6.97 -5.58
C ALA A 270 -1.45 5.57 -5.99
N VAL A 271 -0.11 5.39 -6.09
CA VAL A 271 0.49 4.08 -6.41
C VAL A 271 0.22 3.07 -5.29
N VAL A 272 0.50 3.42 -4.03
CA VAL A 272 0.33 2.52 -2.88
C VAL A 272 -1.14 2.13 -2.69
N LEU A 273 -2.06 3.10 -2.75
CA LEU A 273 -3.49 2.89 -2.59
C LEU A 273 -4.07 2.05 -3.73
N ARG A 274 -3.66 2.31 -4.99
CA ARG A 274 -4.11 1.51 -6.14
C ARG A 274 -3.66 0.06 -6.06
N CYS A 275 -2.45 -0.23 -5.58
CA CYS A 275 -2.04 -1.61 -5.31
C CYS A 275 -2.97 -2.30 -4.30
N MET A 276 -3.41 -1.55 -3.28
CA MET A 276 -4.20 -2.06 -2.16
C MET A 276 -5.72 -1.98 -2.36
N GLU A 277 -6.17 -1.70 -3.59
CA GLU A 277 -7.60 -1.71 -3.96
C GLU A 277 -8.25 -3.05 -3.62
N LYS A 278 -9.46 -3.02 -3.07
CA LYS A 278 -10.14 -4.25 -2.62
C LYS A 278 -10.56 -5.11 -3.79
N ARG A 279 -11.11 -4.48 -4.82
CA ARG A 279 -11.44 -5.13 -6.10
C ARG A 279 -10.15 -5.32 -6.91
N ARG A 280 -9.76 -6.57 -7.16
CA ARG A 280 -8.53 -6.89 -7.90
C ARG A 280 -8.46 -6.23 -9.28
N GLU A 281 -9.60 -6.01 -9.94
CA GLU A 281 -9.69 -5.38 -11.26
C GLU A 281 -9.34 -3.89 -11.25
N ARG A 282 -9.36 -3.24 -10.07
CA ARG A 282 -8.96 -1.82 -9.91
C ARG A 282 -7.47 -1.65 -9.62
N ARG A 283 -6.76 -2.74 -9.33
CA ARG A 283 -5.30 -2.73 -9.13
C ARG A 283 -4.57 -2.57 -10.46
N PHE A 284 -3.25 -2.42 -10.40
CA PHE A 284 -2.41 -2.62 -11.58
C PHE A 284 -2.59 -4.04 -12.12
N ALA A 285 -2.66 -4.17 -13.45
CA ALA A 285 -2.87 -5.46 -14.10
C ALA A 285 -1.65 -6.38 -13.96
N SER A 286 -0.45 -5.80 -13.85
CA SER A 286 0.80 -6.53 -13.70
C SER A 286 1.83 -5.76 -12.84
N VAL A 287 2.92 -6.43 -12.47
CA VAL A 287 4.03 -5.81 -11.72
C VAL A 287 4.82 -4.81 -12.56
N GLU A 288 4.83 -4.96 -13.88
CA GLU A 288 5.46 -4.01 -14.81
C GLU A 288 4.68 -2.70 -14.89
N GLU A 289 3.35 -2.75 -14.94
CA GLU A 289 2.49 -1.55 -14.88
C GLU A 289 2.70 -0.80 -13.56
N LEU A 290 2.73 -1.53 -12.44
CA LEU A 290 3.09 -0.98 -11.13
C LEU A 290 4.47 -0.32 -11.16
N MET A 291 5.49 -0.98 -11.69
CA MET A 291 6.85 -0.42 -11.73
C MET A 291 6.95 0.82 -12.62
N CYS A 292 6.19 0.89 -13.71
CA CYS A 292 6.10 2.11 -14.52
C CYS A 292 5.54 3.26 -13.68
N ALA A 293 4.39 3.05 -13.04
CA ALA A 293 3.75 4.07 -12.21
C ALA A 293 4.62 4.48 -11.00
N LEU A 294 5.32 3.52 -10.37
CA LEU A 294 6.24 3.80 -9.28
C LEU A 294 7.46 4.61 -9.75
N ARG A 295 8.01 4.30 -10.92
CA ARG A 295 9.08 5.09 -11.54
C ARG A 295 8.61 6.47 -11.93
N ASP A 296 7.39 6.63 -12.43
CA ASP A 296 6.88 7.95 -12.78
C ASP A 296 6.67 8.81 -11.52
N ALA A 297 6.15 8.20 -10.45
CA ALA A 297 5.97 8.86 -9.15
C ALA A 297 7.31 9.24 -8.47
N ILE A 298 8.41 8.54 -8.76
CA ILE A 298 9.74 8.76 -8.14
C ILE A 298 10.73 9.49 -9.07
N GLY A 299 10.58 9.27 -10.37
CA GLY A 299 11.55 9.53 -11.45
C GLY A 299 11.00 10.36 -12.61
N GLY A 300 9.73 10.78 -12.58
CA GLY A 300 9.36 12.05 -13.23
C GLY A 300 10.35 13.15 -12.81
N PRO A 301 10.65 14.15 -13.67
CA PRO A 301 11.73 15.10 -13.42
C PRO A 301 11.61 15.67 -12.02
N ALA A 302 12.56 15.27 -11.15
CA ALA A 302 12.70 15.60 -9.74
C ALA A 302 11.64 16.55 -9.13
N SER A 303 10.41 16.07 -8.92
CA SER A 303 9.47 16.69 -7.99
C SER A 303 9.84 16.27 -6.56
N GLY A 304 11.03 16.68 -6.07
CA GLY A 304 11.46 16.24 -4.74
C GLY A 304 12.93 16.42 -4.36
N MET A 305 13.56 17.55 -4.71
CA MET A 305 14.54 18.28 -3.89
C MET A 305 14.51 19.74 -4.39
N PRO A 306 14.60 20.75 -3.52
CA PRO A 306 14.03 22.07 -3.78
C PRO A 306 14.88 22.85 -4.79
N SER A 307 14.42 22.93 -6.05
CA SER A 307 14.80 24.01 -6.96
C SER A 307 13.67 25.03 -7.02
N GLY A 308 13.46 25.74 -5.91
CA GLY A 308 12.43 26.78 -5.76
C GLY A 308 10.99 26.24 -5.83
N PRO A 309 10.01 26.95 -5.24
CA PRO A 309 8.60 26.67 -5.51
C PRO A 309 8.33 26.84 -7.02
N ASP A 310 7.50 25.97 -7.60
CA ASP A 310 6.78 26.32 -8.84
C ASP A 310 6.22 27.74 -8.65
N PRO A 311 6.28 28.64 -9.64
CA PRO A 311 5.92 30.03 -9.44
C PRO A 311 4.54 30.11 -8.78
N ALA A 312 4.49 30.82 -7.65
CA ALA A 312 3.24 31.14 -6.99
C ALA A 312 2.42 32.00 -7.94
N HIS A 313 1.22 31.52 -8.27
CA HIS A 313 0.24 32.26 -9.04
C HIS A 313 -0.90 32.64 -8.09
N PRO A 314 -1.31 33.92 -8.07
CA PRO A 314 -2.51 34.29 -7.34
C PRO A 314 -3.69 33.54 -7.93
N ALA A 315 -4.54 32.97 -7.09
CA ALA A 315 -5.70 32.21 -7.53
C ALA A 315 -6.91 32.48 -6.65
N VAL A 316 -8.08 32.07 -7.13
CA VAL A 316 -9.32 32.01 -6.37
C VAL A 316 -9.86 30.59 -6.41
N ALA A 317 -10.21 30.06 -5.25
CA ALA A 317 -10.80 28.75 -5.07
C ALA A 317 -12.28 28.86 -4.69
N VAL A 318 -13.08 27.95 -5.24
CA VAL A 318 -14.44 27.66 -4.79
C VAL A 318 -14.44 26.23 -4.26
N TYR A 319 -14.73 26.09 -2.98
CA TYR A 319 -14.77 24.81 -2.28
C TYR A 319 -16.20 24.48 -1.86
N LEU A 320 -16.59 23.24 -2.09
CA LEU A 320 -17.86 22.70 -1.68
C LEU A 320 -17.64 21.46 -0.84
N GLU A 321 -18.32 21.41 0.30
CA GLU A 321 -18.29 20.28 1.23
C GLU A 321 -19.72 19.86 1.55
N VAL A 322 -20.01 18.58 1.35
CA VAL A 322 -21.28 17.96 1.68
C VAL A 322 -21.21 17.38 3.09
N ARG A 323 -22.12 17.84 3.95
CA ARG A 323 -22.24 17.45 5.34
C ARG A 323 -23.58 16.77 5.59
N ILE A 324 -23.54 15.66 6.31
CA ILE A 324 -24.72 14.87 6.64
C ILE A 324 -25.11 15.17 8.09
N ARG A 325 -26.36 15.59 8.30
CA ARG A 325 -26.95 15.83 9.61
C ARG A 325 -27.65 14.56 10.10
N GLY A 326 -27.17 13.97 11.19
CA GLY A 326 -27.76 12.78 11.82
C GLY A 326 -26.75 11.69 12.17
N ASP A 327 -27.21 10.63 12.83
CA ASP A 327 -26.36 9.49 13.18
C ASP A 327 -26.00 8.69 11.92
N ALA A 328 -24.71 8.41 11.71
CA ALA A 328 -24.11 7.92 10.46
C ALA A 328 -24.46 6.45 10.11
N GLY A 329 -25.50 5.89 10.75
CA GLY A 329 -25.82 4.46 10.73
C GLY A 329 -26.63 3.97 9.52
N GLU A 330 -27.26 4.85 8.74
CA GLU A 330 -28.07 4.46 7.58
C GLU A 330 -27.80 5.39 6.38
N LEU A 331 -26.70 5.13 5.66
CA LEU A 331 -26.51 5.60 4.29
C LEU A 331 -27.48 4.81 3.39
N ASP A 332 -28.72 5.29 3.28
CA ASP A 332 -29.67 4.73 2.32
C ASP A 332 -29.35 5.19 0.89
N ASP A 333 -29.93 4.49 -0.09
CA ASP A 333 -29.70 4.75 -1.52
C ASP A 333 -30.17 6.16 -1.93
N ALA A 334 -31.17 6.72 -1.25
CA ALA A 334 -31.69 8.05 -1.55
C ALA A 334 -30.72 9.17 -1.13
N LEU A 335 -30.12 9.04 0.05
CA LEU A 335 -29.10 9.95 0.54
C LEU A 335 -27.85 9.92 -0.35
N SER A 336 -27.40 8.72 -0.72
CA SER A 336 -26.24 8.55 -1.61
C SER A 336 -26.48 9.14 -2.99
N PHE A 337 -27.70 8.97 -3.53
CA PHE A 337 -28.10 9.55 -4.80
C PHE A 337 -28.15 11.08 -4.77
N ASP A 338 -28.65 11.68 -3.69
CA ASP A 338 -28.69 13.14 -3.53
C ASP A 338 -27.28 13.74 -3.36
N ILE A 339 -26.39 13.09 -2.60
CA ILE A 339 -24.97 13.50 -2.50
C ILE A 339 -24.30 13.46 -3.88
N GLY A 340 -24.48 12.38 -4.64
CA GLY A 340 -23.95 12.28 -6.01
C GLY A 340 -24.44 13.43 -6.90
N ARG A 341 -25.74 13.75 -6.86
CA ARG A 341 -26.30 14.88 -7.61
C ARG A 341 -25.71 16.23 -7.20
N VAL A 342 -25.43 16.44 -5.91
CA VAL A 342 -24.78 17.66 -5.43
C VAL A 342 -23.38 17.81 -6.02
N LEU A 343 -22.59 16.74 -6.01
CA LEU A 343 -21.23 16.74 -6.57
C LEU A 343 -21.25 16.94 -8.09
N ASP A 344 -22.14 16.27 -8.82
CA ASP A 344 -22.29 16.40 -10.27
C ASP A 344 -22.64 17.85 -10.68
N ILE A 345 -23.57 18.50 -9.94
CA ILE A 345 -23.95 19.90 -10.19
C ILE A 345 -22.74 20.82 -9.94
N ALA A 346 -21.99 20.59 -8.85
CA ALA A 346 -20.82 21.39 -8.50
C ALA A 346 -19.71 21.25 -9.55
N GLU A 347 -19.35 20.02 -9.90
CA GLU A 347 -18.34 19.68 -10.90
C GLU A 347 -18.66 20.31 -12.25
N SER A 348 -19.90 20.14 -12.72
CA SER A 348 -20.36 20.65 -14.01
C SER A 348 -20.31 22.17 -14.07
N GLN A 349 -20.78 22.87 -13.02
CA GLN A 349 -20.81 24.33 -13.00
C GLN A 349 -19.41 24.94 -12.90
N LEU A 350 -18.53 24.37 -12.07
CA LEU A 350 -17.14 24.82 -11.93
C LEU A 350 -16.36 24.61 -13.23
N SER A 351 -16.46 23.42 -13.83
CA SER A 351 -15.80 23.10 -15.10
C SER A 351 -16.28 24.01 -16.24
N ARG A 352 -17.58 24.23 -16.36
CA ARG A 352 -18.16 25.13 -17.39
C ARG A 352 -17.73 26.58 -17.21
N ALA A 353 -17.49 27.00 -15.98
CA ALA A 353 -16.95 28.31 -15.68
C ALA A 353 -15.43 28.38 -15.86
N GLY A 354 -14.74 27.30 -16.23
CA GLY A 354 -13.29 27.30 -16.44
C GLY A 354 -12.47 27.26 -15.14
N PHE A 355 -13.02 26.68 -14.07
CA PHE A 355 -12.20 26.28 -12.92
C PHE A 355 -11.46 24.98 -13.24
N ILE A 356 -10.23 24.87 -12.76
CA ILE A 356 -9.45 23.63 -12.71
C ILE A 356 -9.94 22.87 -11.49
N LEU A 357 -10.45 21.65 -11.66
CA LEU A 357 -10.87 20.81 -10.55
C LEU A 357 -9.63 20.20 -9.89
N ALA A 358 -9.25 20.76 -8.75
CA ALA A 358 -8.02 20.39 -8.04
C ALA A 358 -8.22 19.22 -7.07
N SER A 359 -9.44 18.99 -6.59
CA SER A 359 -9.81 17.81 -5.79
C SER A 359 -11.29 17.49 -5.98
N ILE A 360 -11.63 16.20 -6.09
CA ILE A 360 -13.00 15.68 -6.11
C ILE A 360 -13.00 14.40 -5.28
N THR A 361 -13.81 14.36 -4.23
CA THR A 361 -13.99 13.16 -3.39
C THR A 361 -15.47 12.80 -3.28
N GLY A 362 -15.80 11.78 -2.47
CA GLY A 362 -17.19 11.35 -2.27
C GLY A 362 -18.08 12.36 -1.54
N ASN A 363 -17.53 13.47 -1.04
CA ASN A 363 -18.28 14.51 -0.33
C ASN A 363 -17.74 15.93 -0.54
N GLU A 364 -16.69 16.15 -1.35
CA GLU A 364 -16.12 17.48 -1.55
C GLU A 364 -15.67 17.75 -2.98
N VAL A 365 -15.70 19.03 -3.38
CA VAL A 365 -15.20 19.50 -4.67
C VAL A 365 -14.40 20.78 -4.45
N LEU A 366 -13.18 20.85 -4.98
CA LEU A 366 -12.33 22.03 -4.98
C LEU A 366 -12.04 22.47 -6.41
N GLY A 367 -12.61 23.60 -6.83
CA GLY A 367 -12.28 24.27 -8.08
C GLY A 367 -11.32 25.42 -7.83
N VAL A 368 -10.24 25.51 -8.61
CA VAL A 368 -9.25 26.61 -8.56
C VAL A 368 -9.20 27.32 -9.91
N ARG A 369 -9.20 28.66 -9.89
CA ARG A 369 -8.97 29.48 -11.08
C ARG A 369 -7.79 30.41 -10.84
N LEU A 370 -6.81 30.36 -11.75
CA LEU A 370 -5.66 31.26 -11.73
C LEU A 370 -6.13 32.70 -12.04
N LEU A 371 -5.67 33.65 -11.25
CA LEU A 371 -5.96 35.06 -11.44
C LEU A 371 -4.92 35.69 -12.36
N PRO A 372 -5.33 36.59 -13.27
CA PRO A 372 -4.39 37.33 -14.10
C PRO A 372 -3.55 38.30 -13.26
N ALA A 373 -2.34 38.63 -13.72
CA ALA A 373 -1.43 39.55 -13.03
C ALA A 373 -1.98 40.99 -12.91
N ASN A 374 -2.97 41.36 -13.73
CA ASN A 374 -3.63 42.65 -13.66
C ASN A 374 -4.61 42.70 -12.48
N ALA A 375 -4.36 43.60 -11.53
CA ALA A 375 -5.16 43.71 -10.30
C ALA A 375 -6.66 43.99 -10.55
N ALA A 376 -7.02 44.78 -11.57
CA ALA A 376 -8.41 45.07 -11.90
C ALA A 376 -9.12 43.86 -12.52
N GLU A 377 -8.41 43.05 -13.30
CA GLU A 377 -8.91 41.78 -13.83
C GLU A 377 -9.02 40.72 -12.74
N ALA A 378 -8.01 40.60 -11.88
CA ALA A 378 -8.03 39.70 -10.72
C ALA A 378 -9.19 40.02 -9.77
N LEU A 379 -9.52 41.30 -9.59
CA LEU A 379 -10.68 41.71 -8.80
C LEU A 379 -12.00 41.29 -9.47
N ARG A 380 -12.11 41.44 -10.80
CA ARG A 380 -13.29 40.98 -11.56
C ARG A 380 -13.45 39.46 -11.48
N GLU A 381 -12.36 38.71 -11.63
CA GLU A 381 -12.39 37.24 -11.54
C GLU A 381 -12.77 36.75 -10.14
N ARG A 382 -12.27 37.40 -9.07
CA ARG A 382 -12.70 37.10 -7.69
C ARG A 382 -14.17 37.41 -7.46
N ARG A 383 -14.68 38.54 -7.97
CA ARG A 383 -16.12 38.87 -7.93
C ARG A 383 -16.95 37.81 -8.67
N ALA A 384 -16.51 37.42 -9.87
CA ALA A 384 -17.17 36.39 -10.67
C ALA A 384 -17.16 35.01 -9.97
N ALA A 385 -16.09 34.67 -9.25
CA ALA A 385 -16.02 33.44 -8.45
C ALA A 385 -17.04 33.43 -7.29
N ILE A 386 -17.21 34.56 -6.59
CA ILE A 386 -18.21 34.71 -5.52
C ILE A 386 -19.64 34.65 -6.09
N GLU A 387 -19.89 35.30 -7.23
CA GLU A 387 -21.18 35.25 -7.93
C GLU A 387 -21.50 33.83 -8.40
N LEU A 388 -20.52 33.12 -8.96
CA LEU A 388 -20.66 31.71 -9.34
C LEU A 388 -20.95 30.84 -8.11
N ALA A 389 -20.17 30.97 -7.04
CA ALA A 389 -20.40 30.22 -5.80
C ALA A 389 -21.82 30.45 -5.26
N THR A 390 -22.32 31.69 -5.37
CA THR A 390 -23.69 32.05 -4.97
C THR A 390 -24.73 31.40 -5.86
N ALA A 391 -24.50 31.35 -7.17
CA ALA A 391 -25.35 30.68 -8.12
C ALA A 391 -25.37 29.15 -7.91
N VAL A 392 -24.19 28.55 -7.66
CA VAL A 392 -24.04 27.13 -7.35
C VAL A 392 -24.75 26.79 -6.05
N HIS A 393 -24.50 27.53 -4.96
CA HIS A 393 -25.22 27.34 -3.70
C HIS A 393 -26.74 27.39 -3.92
N ARG A 394 -27.25 28.40 -4.65
CA ARG A 394 -28.68 28.52 -4.95
C ARG A 394 -29.21 27.30 -5.71
N ALA A 395 -28.50 26.85 -6.74
CA ALA A 395 -28.88 25.67 -7.51
C ALA A 395 -28.92 24.40 -6.65
N LEU A 396 -27.95 24.26 -5.74
CA LEU A 396 -27.89 23.15 -4.80
C LEU A 396 -29.04 23.22 -3.79
N THR A 397 -29.34 24.38 -3.20
CA THR A 397 -30.45 24.51 -2.23
C THR A 397 -31.82 24.34 -2.88
N GLN A 398 -31.99 24.72 -4.15
CA GLN A 398 -33.26 24.66 -4.87
C GLN A 398 -33.43 23.38 -5.70
N ARG A 399 -32.52 22.39 -5.54
CA ARG A 399 -32.56 21.14 -6.32
C ARG A 399 -33.83 20.33 -5.99
N PRO A 400 -34.44 19.67 -6.99
CA PRO A 400 -35.59 18.80 -6.75
C PRO A 400 -35.18 17.59 -5.91
N GLU A 401 -36.03 17.18 -4.97
CA GLU A 401 -35.83 16.00 -4.10
C GLU A 401 -34.59 16.11 -3.18
N ALA A 402 -34.23 17.32 -2.76
CA ALA A 402 -33.14 17.52 -1.79
C ALA A 402 -33.42 16.76 -0.48
N ASP A 403 -32.46 15.94 -0.03
CA ASP A 403 -32.56 15.25 1.25
C ASP A 403 -32.34 16.27 2.39
N PRO A 404 -33.24 16.36 3.38
CA PRO A 404 -33.13 17.32 4.48
C PRO A 404 -31.92 17.10 5.39
N ARG A 405 -31.30 15.91 5.35
CA ARG A 405 -30.06 15.59 6.06
C ARG A 405 -28.83 16.18 5.38
N VAL A 406 -28.91 16.51 4.09
CA VAL A 406 -27.77 17.01 3.31
C VAL A 406 -27.65 18.53 3.44
N HIS A 407 -26.59 18.96 4.10
CA HIS A 407 -26.15 20.35 4.11
C HIS A 407 -24.94 20.52 3.19
N VAL A 408 -24.83 21.66 2.51
CA VAL A 408 -23.70 21.94 1.62
C VAL A 408 -23.06 23.26 2.03
N ASN A 409 -21.82 23.18 2.49
CA ASN A 409 -20.99 24.35 2.73
C ASN A 409 -20.37 24.78 1.40
N VAL A 410 -20.52 26.05 1.04
CA VAL A 410 -19.87 26.65 -0.13
C VAL A 410 -18.98 27.79 0.33
N CYS A 411 -17.69 27.68 0.04
CA CYS A 411 -16.67 28.61 0.50
C CYS A 411 -15.86 29.17 -0.68
N VAL A 412 -15.48 30.45 -0.60
CA VAL A 412 -14.58 31.11 -1.55
C VAL A 412 -13.36 31.67 -0.82
N HIS A 413 -12.19 31.32 -1.33
CA HIS A 413 -10.91 31.79 -0.80
C HIS A 413 -9.97 32.23 -1.92
N ALA A 414 -9.16 33.25 -1.66
CA ALA A 414 -8.14 33.71 -2.59
C ALA A 414 -6.78 33.69 -1.89
N ASP A 415 -5.82 33.03 -2.52
CA ASP A 415 -4.46 32.87 -2.06
C ASP A 415 -3.60 32.36 -3.22
N ASP A 416 -2.30 32.23 -2.98
CA ASP A 416 -1.36 31.72 -3.96
C ASP A 416 -1.45 30.19 -4.10
N VAL A 417 -1.34 29.75 -5.35
CA VAL A 417 -1.18 28.34 -5.72
C VAL A 417 0.10 28.14 -6.51
N HIS A 418 0.72 26.99 -6.27
CA HIS A 418 1.71 26.47 -7.18
C HIS A 418 0.97 25.80 -8.32
N ALA A 419 1.24 26.25 -9.55
CA ALA A 419 0.58 25.73 -10.73
C ALA A 419 1.59 25.53 -11.85
N ARG A 420 1.48 24.39 -12.53
CA ARG A 420 2.27 24.07 -13.71
C ARG A 420 1.50 24.52 -14.95
N LEU A 421 1.98 25.58 -15.59
CA LEU A 421 1.44 26.08 -16.85
C LEU A 421 2.01 25.27 -18.02
N SER A 422 1.44 24.09 -18.26
CA SER A 422 1.63 23.29 -19.49
C SER A 422 0.32 23.35 -20.32
N PRO A 423 0.17 22.74 -21.51
CA PRO A 423 -1.01 22.96 -22.37
C PRO A 423 -2.36 22.66 -21.70
N GLN A 424 -2.36 21.94 -20.57
CA GLN A 424 -3.41 21.96 -19.57
C GLN A 424 -2.82 22.44 -18.23
N PRO A 425 -3.34 23.52 -17.62
CA PRO A 425 -2.86 24.00 -16.34
C PRO A 425 -3.26 23.04 -15.21
N GLU A 426 -2.30 22.69 -14.36
CA GLU A 426 -2.46 21.77 -13.24
C GLU A 426 -2.02 22.46 -11.93
N ILE A 427 -2.79 22.28 -10.86
CA ILE A 427 -2.46 22.82 -9.53
C ILE A 427 -1.55 21.82 -8.81
N THR A 428 -0.31 22.21 -8.53
CA THR A 428 0.72 21.37 -7.91
C THR A 428 0.85 21.58 -6.40
N GLY A 429 0.20 22.61 -5.85
CA GLY A 429 0.18 22.88 -4.40
C GLY A 429 -0.24 24.30 -4.04
N GLY A 430 0.08 24.73 -2.81
CA GLY A 430 -0.22 26.08 -2.30
C GLY A 430 -1.31 26.10 -1.24
N ALA A 431 -1.55 27.27 -0.66
CA ALA A 431 -2.44 27.43 0.49
C ALA A 431 -3.90 27.06 0.18
N LEU A 432 -4.34 27.26 -1.08
CA LEU A 432 -5.70 26.89 -1.52
C LEU A 432 -5.96 25.38 -1.52
N MET A 433 -4.92 24.53 -1.56
CA MET A 433 -5.10 23.07 -1.53
C MET A 433 -5.43 22.54 -0.12
N CYS A 434 -5.20 23.33 0.91
CA CYS A 434 -5.47 22.96 2.30
C CYS A 434 -6.81 23.52 2.77
N ALA A 435 -7.92 23.07 2.17
CA ALA A 435 -9.27 23.57 2.46
C ALA A 435 -9.60 23.64 3.96
N GLY A 436 -9.15 22.66 4.75
CA GLY A 436 -9.34 22.65 6.22
C GLY A 436 -8.72 23.82 7.00
N HIS A 437 -7.82 24.62 6.41
CA HIS A 437 -7.24 25.80 7.06
C HIS A 437 -8.08 27.09 6.89
N TRP A 438 -8.96 27.14 5.88
CA TRP A 438 -9.68 28.36 5.51
C TRP A 438 -11.17 28.16 5.30
N ALA A 439 -11.62 26.92 5.06
CA ALA A 439 -13.02 26.57 5.02
C ALA A 439 -13.61 26.55 6.45
N PRO A 440 -14.86 26.99 6.62
CA PRO A 440 -15.51 27.03 7.92
C PRO A 440 -15.73 25.62 8.47
N ALA A 441 -15.37 25.40 9.73
CA ALA A 441 -15.60 24.13 10.42
C ALA A 441 -17.09 23.91 10.75
N ASP A 442 -17.87 24.97 10.84
CA ASP A 442 -19.31 24.94 11.12
C ASP A 442 -20.16 25.06 9.85
N ASP A 443 -21.42 24.66 9.94
CA ASP A 443 -22.41 24.83 8.86
C ASP A 443 -22.59 26.31 8.54
N VAL A 444 -22.47 26.68 7.25
CA VAL A 444 -22.66 28.05 6.80
C VAL A 444 -23.99 28.22 6.07
N GLN A 445 -24.67 29.32 6.38
CA GLN A 445 -25.88 29.73 5.66
C GLN A 445 -25.47 30.55 4.44
N GLY A 446 -25.61 29.99 3.24
CA GLY A 446 -25.22 30.68 2.01
C GLY A 446 -23.77 30.42 1.62
N VAL A 447 -23.14 31.40 0.97
CA VAL A 447 -21.72 31.34 0.58
C VAL A 447 -20.89 32.07 1.60
N PHE A 448 -19.85 31.39 2.10
CA PHE A 448 -18.84 32.00 2.94
C PHE A 448 -17.66 32.48 2.08
N ALA A 449 -17.44 33.79 2.02
CA ALA A 449 -16.26 34.36 1.38
C ALA A 449 -15.28 34.84 2.45
N THR A 450 -14.06 34.28 2.44
CA THR A 450 -12.99 34.67 3.36
C THR A 450 -12.58 36.14 3.19
N PRO A 451 -11.92 36.77 4.19
CA PRO A 451 -11.42 38.13 4.06
C PRO A 451 -10.50 38.34 2.84
N SER A 452 -9.68 37.35 2.48
CA SER A 452 -8.81 37.43 1.30
C SER A 452 -9.57 37.37 -0.02
N ALA A 453 -10.67 36.60 -0.08
CA ALA A 453 -11.57 36.60 -1.24
C ALA A 453 -12.27 37.95 -1.42
N ASN A 454 -12.65 38.60 -0.32
CA ASN A 454 -13.34 39.90 -0.32
C ASN A 454 -12.39 41.11 -0.43
N ALA A 455 -11.08 40.91 -0.36
CA ALA A 455 -10.10 42.00 -0.32
C ALA A 455 -10.16 42.88 -1.58
N GLY A 456 -10.49 44.16 -1.40
CA GLY A 456 -10.63 45.16 -2.47
C GLY A 456 -11.99 45.16 -3.18
N LEU A 457 -12.95 44.31 -2.77
CA LEU A 457 -14.32 44.29 -3.29
C LEU A 457 -15.29 45.15 -2.45
N LEU A 458 -14.90 45.54 -1.25
CA LEU A 458 -15.73 46.23 -0.26
C LEU A 458 -15.64 47.78 -0.30
N ASP A 459 -14.89 48.35 -1.24
CA ASP A 459 -14.72 49.82 -1.37
C ASP A 459 -15.83 50.51 -2.20
N ASP A 460 -16.90 49.80 -2.54
CA ASP A 460 -18.00 50.30 -3.40
C ASP A 460 -19.32 50.59 -2.63
N GLU A 461 -19.28 50.75 -1.30
CA GLU A 461 -20.38 51.47 -0.62
C GLU A 461 -20.07 52.98 -0.61
N PRO A 462 -20.89 53.83 -1.26
CA PRO A 462 -20.75 55.26 -1.14
C PRO A 462 -20.99 55.65 0.31
N THR A 463 -19.94 56.10 0.98
CA THR A 463 -20.03 56.72 2.31
C THR A 463 -21.06 57.84 2.22
N PRO A 464 -22.15 57.84 3.02
CA PRO A 464 -23.08 58.97 3.00
C PRO A 464 -22.32 60.17 3.56
N THR A 465 -21.99 61.11 2.68
CA THR A 465 -21.50 62.44 3.05
C THR A 465 -22.47 63.03 4.06
N ARG A 466 -22.03 63.12 5.33
CA ARG A 466 -22.62 64.04 6.31
C ARG A 466 -22.51 65.45 5.72
N ARG A 467 -23.61 65.99 5.23
CA ARG A 467 -23.78 67.45 5.13
C ARG A 467 -24.15 67.97 6.50
N THR A 468 -23.44 69.02 6.88
CA THR A 468 -23.56 69.90 8.05
C THR A 468 -24.98 70.29 8.40
#